data_AF-A0A367A451-F1
#
_entry.id   AF-A0A367A451-F1
#
_cell.length_a   1.000
_cell.length_b   1.000
_cell.length_c   1.000
_cell.angle_alpha   90.00
_cell.angle_beta   90.00
_cell.angle_gamma   90.00
#
_symmetry.space_group_name_H-M   'P 1'
#
loop_
_entity.id
_entity.type
_entity.pdbx_description
1 polymer ?
#
loop_
_entity_poly.entity_id
_entity_poly.type
_entity_poly.pdbx_seq_one_letter_code
_entity_poly.pdbx_strand_id
1 'polypeptide(L)'
;DRPIGVLRGEAHAALVLNPGGADGAGFTGHVTVLAPLPALTGGGARAAAADPVGAGRSGAAGECGPAVGGQPITAAHLRELLAQLGGLGLQAPPGGSLAVAITDEHGALLATATPAELARLAASGCRAHGREAACACPQLGAPADRNGYAPAAAQERFVRLRDRTCRHPGCARPAGRTDLDHVVPHDCGGRTGCDNLCCLCRTHHRLKTFARGWRFALAPDGTLTVTTPSGITRSTRPPGLRDRPALPPPPAPPPDHTPPPF
;
A
#
# COMPACT_ATOMS: atom_id res chain seq x y z
N ASP A 1 -42.03 -7.39 9.95
CA ASP A 1 -40.74 -7.01 9.33
C ASP A 1 -40.34 -5.60 9.68
N ARG A 2 -39.09 -5.42 10.11
CA ARG A 2 -38.55 -4.08 10.36
C ARG A 2 -38.07 -3.45 9.04
N PRO A 3 -38.38 -2.17 8.76
CA PRO A 3 -37.85 -1.48 7.58
C PRO A 3 -36.33 -1.45 7.56
N ILE A 4 -35.73 -1.56 6.36
CA ILE A 4 -34.26 -1.57 6.18
C ILE A 4 -33.56 -0.33 6.77
N GLY A 5 -34.25 0.82 6.82
CA GLY A 5 -33.74 2.03 7.45
C GLY A 5 -33.57 1.90 8.97
N VAL A 6 -34.52 1.23 9.63
CA VAL A 6 -34.48 0.96 11.08
C VAL A 6 -33.38 -0.04 11.41
N LEU A 7 -33.21 -1.07 10.59
CA LEU A 7 -32.10 -2.04 10.73
C LEU A 7 -30.73 -1.37 10.58
N ARG A 8 -30.56 -0.47 9.62
CA ARG A 8 -29.31 0.29 9.43
C ARG A 8 -29.05 1.28 10.56
N GLY A 9 -30.09 1.95 11.05
CA GLY A 9 -30.01 2.90 12.16
C GLY A 9 -29.55 2.22 13.44
N GLU A 10 -30.15 1.08 13.78
CA GLU A 10 -29.76 0.32 14.97
C GLU A 10 -28.37 -0.32 14.85
N ALA A 11 -28.02 -0.87 13.68
CA ALA A 11 -26.67 -1.40 13.46
C ALA A 11 -25.60 -0.30 13.58
N HIS A 12 -25.89 0.91 13.08
CA HIS A 12 -24.99 2.05 13.25
C HIS A 12 -24.91 2.51 14.70
N ALA A 13 -26.03 2.60 15.41
CA ALA A 13 -26.06 2.93 16.82
C ALA A 13 -25.28 1.92 17.68
N ALA A 14 -25.42 0.62 17.40
CA ALA A 14 -24.66 -0.43 18.06
C ALA A 14 -23.14 -0.29 17.83
N LEU A 15 -22.73 0.03 16.58
CA LEU A 15 -21.31 0.28 16.25
C LEU A 15 -20.73 1.53 16.92
N VAL A 16 -21.56 2.55 17.16
CA VAL A 16 -21.14 3.82 17.80
C VAL A 16 -21.11 3.71 19.31
N LEU A 17 -22.13 3.07 19.90
CA LEU A 17 -22.32 2.99 21.36
C LEU A 17 -21.53 1.85 21.99
N ASN A 18 -21.16 0.84 21.21
CA ASN A 18 -20.40 -0.31 21.70
C ASN A 18 -19.30 -0.68 20.68
N PRO A 19 -18.36 0.24 20.38
CA PRO A 19 -17.37 0.06 19.32
C PRO A 19 -16.44 -1.14 19.56
N GLY A 20 -16.35 -1.62 20.82
CA GLY A 20 -15.57 -2.80 21.20
C GLY A 20 -16.38 -4.04 21.58
N GLY A 21 -17.70 -3.93 21.78
CA GLY A 21 -18.48 -4.97 22.45
C GLY A 21 -17.99 -5.20 23.88
N ALA A 22 -18.81 -4.91 24.89
CA ALA A 22 -18.51 -5.24 26.29
C ALA A 22 -18.13 -6.73 26.53
N ASP A 23 -18.33 -7.61 25.54
CA ASP A 23 -17.97 -9.04 25.55
C ASP A 23 -16.94 -9.43 24.47
N GLY A 24 -15.94 -8.59 24.20
CA GLY A 24 -14.74 -9.03 23.47
C GLY A 24 -14.95 -9.38 21.99
N ALA A 25 -15.76 -8.62 21.26
CA ALA A 25 -15.77 -8.72 19.80
C ALA A 25 -14.45 -8.15 19.26
N GLY A 26 -13.49 -9.04 19.00
CA GLY A 26 -12.17 -8.67 18.47
C GLY A 26 -12.32 -7.78 17.24
N PHE A 27 -11.69 -6.60 17.27
CA PHE A 27 -11.58 -5.77 16.08
C PHE A 27 -10.38 -6.23 15.25
N THR A 28 -10.54 -6.30 13.93
CA THR A 28 -9.41 -6.52 13.03
C THR A 28 -8.65 -5.21 12.88
N GLY A 29 -7.48 -5.11 13.51
CA GLY A 29 -6.57 -3.98 13.34
C GLY A 29 -5.66 -4.17 12.13
N HIS A 30 -5.52 -3.15 11.29
CA HIS A 30 -4.52 -3.12 10.21
C HIS A 30 -3.47 -2.05 10.51
N VAL A 31 -2.26 -2.48 10.86
CA VAL A 31 -1.12 -1.59 11.10
C VAL A 31 -0.27 -1.53 9.84
N THR A 32 0.03 -0.32 9.37
CA THR A 32 0.95 -0.09 8.25
C THR A 32 2.09 0.79 8.72
N VAL A 33 3.32 0.27 8.66
CA VAL A 33 4.54 1.02 8.91
C VAL A 33 5.00 1.65 7.61
N LEU A 34 5.22 2.97 7.61
CA LEU A 34 5.79 3.67 6.47
C LEU A 34 7.31 3.67 6.59
N ALA A 35 7.99 3.15 5.57
CA ALA A 35 9.44 3.09 5.49
C ALA A 35 9.91 3.87 4.24
N PRO A 36 10.20 5.18 4.35
CA PRO A 36 10.80 5.91 3.26
C PRO A 36 12.15 5.28 2.90
N LEU A 37 12.33 4.90 1.64
CA LEU A 37 13.55 4.25 1.17
C LEU A 37 14.82 5.09 1.44
N PRO A 38 14.81 6.44 1.32
CA PRO A 38 15.98 7.26 1.67
C PRO A 38 16.37 7.22 3.16
N ALA A 39 15.52 6.69 4.05
CA ALA A 39 15.85 6.49 5.46
C ALA A 39 16.65 5.20 5.71
N LEU A 40 16.82 4.35 4.70
CA LEU A 40 17.61 3.12 4.76
C LEU A 40 18.99 3.37 4.12
N THR A 41 20.04 2.91 4.78
CA THR A 41 21.44 3.06 4.35
C THR A 41 21.91 1.92 3.45
N GLY A 42 21.21 0.78 3.46
CA GLY A 42 21.48 -0.33 2.53
C GLY A 42 22.79 -1.04 2.77
N GLY A 43 23.37 -0.93 3.98
CA GLY A 43 24.60 -1.63 4.35
C GLY A 43 25.83 -1.19 3.56
N GLY A 44 25.86 0.04 3.05
CA GLY A 44 27.05 0.71 2.56
C GLY A 44 27.12 2.10 3.19
N ALA A 45 28.25 2.44 3.80
CA ALA A 45 28.56 3.80 4.18
C ALA A 45 28.16 4.75 3.06
N ARG A 46 27.62 5.94 3.42
CA ARG A 46 27.49 7.08 2.51
C ARG A 46 28.67 7.05 1.54
N ALA A 47 28.42 6.80 0.26
CA ALA A 47 29.38 7.16 -0.75
C ALA A 47 29.61 8.66 -0.52
N ALA A 48 30.77 9.01 0.02
CA ALA A 48 31.23 10.37 0.08
C ALA A 48 31.05 10.96 -1.32
N ALA A 49 30.61 12.20 -1.38
CA ALA A 49 30.59 12.97 -2.61
C ALA A 49 31.91 12.77 -3.35
N ALA A 50 31.85 12.06 -4.47
CA ALA A 50 32.95 11.94 -5.41
C ALA A 50 32.49 12.63 -6.69
N ASP A 51 33.25 13.66 -7.07
CA ASP A 51 33.06 14.46 -8.27
C ASP A 51 33.00 13.59 -9.55
N PRO A 52 32.32 14.07 -10.62
CA PRO A 52 32.05 13.25 -11.79
C PRO A 52 33.12 13.46 -12.87
N VAL A 53 34.11 12.56 -13.01
CA VAL A 53 34.80 12.39 -14.30
C VAL A 53 35.34 10.96 -14.44
N GLY A 54 34.97 10.27 -15.52
CA GLY A 54 35.69 9.08 -15.99
C GLY A 54 34.84 8.02 -16.67
N ALA A 55 34.63 8.15 -17.97
CA ALA A 55 34.04 7.10 -18.82
C ALA A 55 34.95 5.85 -18.91
N GLY A 56 34.38 4.66 -18.76
CA GLY A 56 35.07 3.38 -18.90
C GLY A 56 34.12 2.18 -18.92
N ARG A 57 34.08 1.48 -20.06
CA ARG A 57 33.09 0.50 -20.54
C ARG A 57 32.90 -0.81 -19.73
N SER A 58 31.61 -1.13 -19.52
CA SER A 58 30.89 -2.41 -19.67
C SER A 58 31.48 -3.73 -19.14
N GLY A 59 30.85 -4.25 -18.08
CA GLY A 59 30.59 -5.68 -17.89
C GLY A 59 29.06 -5.87 -17.82
N ALA A 60 28.53 -6.87 -18.53
CA ALA A 60 27.11 -7.06 -18.80
C ALA A 60 26.24 -7.09 -17.53
N ALA A 61 25.50 -6.00 -17.29
CA ALA A 61 24.40 -5.95 -16.34
C ALA A 61 23.21 -6.70 -16.96
N GLY A 62 23.15 -8.01 -16.74
CA GLY A 62 21.94 -8.78 -16.96
C GLY A 62 20.79 -8.13 -16.19
N GLU A 63 19.68 -7.89 -16.87
CA GLU A 63 18.51 -7.11 -16.46
C GLU A 63 18.11 -7.37 -15.00
N CYS A 64 18.58 -6.49 -14.11
CA CYS A 64 18.31 -6.58 -12.68
C CYS A 64 16.93 -6.01 -12.36
N GLY A 65 15.87 -6.75 -12.69
CA GLY A 65 14.49 -6.59 -12.20
C GLY A 65 13.84 -5.19 -12.26
N PRO A 66 12.60 -5.03 -11.79
CA PRO A 66 11.95 -3.72 -11.78
C PRO A 66 12.56 -2.84 -10.68
N ALA A 67 13.15 -1.70 -11.07
CA ALA A 67 13.45 -0.60 -10.17
C ALA A 67 12.23 0.31 -10.07
N VAL A 68 11.87 0.76 -8.86
CA VAL A 68 10.77 1.71 -8.67
C VAL A 68 11.38 3.09 -8.46
N GLY A 69 11.16 4.02 -9.41
CA GLY A 69 11.78 5.35 -9.38
C GLY A 69 13.32 5.35 -9.52
N GLY A 70 13.91 4.30 -10.11
CA GLY A 70 15.37 4.17 -10.26
C GLY A 70 16.12 3.78 -8.99
N GLN A 71 15.43 3.57 -7.86
CA GLN A 71 16.01 3.18 -6.58
C GLN A 71 15.68 1.70 -6.28
N PRO A 72 16.65 0.77 -6.35
CA PRO A 72 16.38 -0.63 -6.06
C PRO A 72 16.18 -0.86 -4.56
N ILE A 73 15.14 -1.60 -4.19
CA ILE A 73 15.00 -2.12 -2.83
C ILE A 73 15.86 -3.39 -2.73
N THR A 74 17.06 -3.28 -2.16
CA THR A 74 18.07 -4.36 -2.11
C THR A 74 17.89 -5.28 -0.90
N ALA A 75 18.54 -6.45 -0.90
CA ALA A 75 18.55 -7.35 0.25
C ALA A 75 19.12 -6.69 1.53
N ALA A 76 20.05 -5.75 1.38
CA ALA A 76 20.62 -5.02 2.50
C ALA A 76 19.63 -4.01 3.11
N HIS A 77 18.86 -3.29 2.27
CA HIS A 77 17.73 -2.48 2.74
C HIS A 77 16.73 -3.31 3.54
N LEU A 78 16.39 -4.52 3.06
CA LEU A 78 15.44 -5.39 3.75
C LEU A 78 15.97 -5.85 5.13
N ARG A 79 17.27 -6.19 5.23
CA ARG A 79 17.90 -6.58 6.50
C ARG A 79 17.92 -5.43 7.51
N GLU A 80 18.30 -4.23 7.07
CA GLU A 80 18.30 -3.04 7.92
C GLU A 80 16.89 -2.71 8.43
N LEU A 81 15.90 -2.73 7.53
CA LEU A 81 14.51 -2.49 7.88
C LEU A 81 14.00 -3.52 8.90
N LEU A 82 14.33 -4.80 8.74
CA LEU A 82 13.96 -5.84 9.71
C LEU A 82 14.62 -5.62 11.08
N ALA A 83 15.89 -5.21 11.11
CA ALA A 83 16.59 -4.89 12.36
C ALA A 83 15.92 -3.72 13.09
N GLN A 84 15.57 -2.65 12.35
CA GLN A 84 14.83 -1.51 12.91
C GLN A 84 13.44 -1.91 13.42
N LEU A 85 12.68 -2.69 12.65
CA LEU A 85 11.36 -3.18 13.06
C LEU A 85 11.45 -4.09 14.30
N GLY A 86 12.46 -4.94 14.38
CA GLY A 86 12.73 -5.80 15.53
C GLY A 86 13.02 -5.00 16.81
N GLY A 87 13.80 -3.92 16.69
CA GLY A 87 14.07 -3.00 17.80
C GLY A 87 12.83 -2.27 18.33
N LEU A 88 11.79 -2.11 17.51
CA LEU A 88 10.52 -1.49 17.90
C LEU A 88 9.53 -2.49 18.53
N GLY A 89 9.80 -3.80 18.46
CA GLY A 89 8.91 -4.84 19.01
C GLY A 89 7.51 -4.86 18.35
N LEU A 90 7.37 -4.36 17.13
CA LEU A 90 6.07 -4.26 16.45
C LEU A 90 5.50 -5.65 16.13
N GLN A 91 4.27 -5.89 16.57
CA GLN A 91 3.52 -7.11 16.28
C GLN A 91 2.21 -6.77 15.57
N ALA A 92 1.67 -7.74 14.83
CA ALA A 92 0.31 -7.63 14.33
C ALA A 92 -0.66 -7.64 15.53
N PRO A 93 -1.67 -6.75 15.54
CA PRO A 93 -2.69 -6.80 16.59
C PRO A 93 -3.46 -8.12 16.52
N PRO A 94 -4.01 -8.61 17.64
CA PRO A 94 -4.84 -9.82 17.66
C PRO A 94 -5.95 -9.75 16.60
N GLY A 95 -6.10 -10.79 15.79
CA GLY A 95 -7.08 -10.84 14.70
C GLY A 95 -6.85 -9.85 13.57
N GLY A 96 -5.65 -9.24 13.50
CA GLY A 96 -5.29 -8.19 12.55
C GLY A 96 -4.05 -8.50 11.71
N SER A 97 -3.51 -7.46 11.06
CA SER A 97 -2.35 -7.57 10.19
C SER A 97 -1.34 -6.46 10.40
N LEU A 98 -0.07 -6.77 10.22
CA LEU A 98 1.02 -5.81 10.12
C LEU A 98 1.60 -5.85 8.70
N ALA A 99 1.65 -4.69 8.05
CA ALA A 99 2.29 -4.50 6.76
C ALA A 99 3.30 -3.36 6.83
N VAL A 100 4.27 -3.41 5.94
CA VAL A 100 5.27 -2.36 5.72
C VAL A 100 5.08 -1.82 4.32
N ALA A 101 5.05 -0.50 4.21
CA ALA A 101 4.91 0.24 2.97
C ALA A 101 6.22 0.99 2.71
N ILE A 102 6.91 0.62 1.64
CA ILE A 102 8.15 1.27 1.24
C ILE A 102 7.78 2.38 0.26
N THR A 103 8.24 3.59 0.53
CA THR A 103 7.95 4.77 -0.28
C THR A 103 9.22 5.41 -0.79
N ASP A 104 9.13 6.21 -1.85
CA ASP A 104 10.22 7.11 -2.24
C ASP A 104 10.31 8.33 -1.31
N GLU A 105 11.27 9.22 -1.58
CA GLU A 105 11.10 10.64 -1.26
C GLU A 105 9.82 11.15 -1.93
N HIS A 106 9.13 12.24 -1.64
CA HIS A 106 7.76 12.50 -2.14
C HIS A 106 6.65 11.55 -1.65
N GLY A 107 6.90 10.28 -1.34
CA GLY A 107 5.95 9.39 -0.65
C GLY A 107 5.01 8.59 -1.55
N ALA A 108 5.32 8.45 -2.83
CA ALA A 108 4.72 7.43 -3.68
C ALA A 108 5.05 6.03 -3.16
N LEU A 109 4.06 5.13 -3.27
CA LEU A 109 4.19 3.77 -2.77
C LEU A 109 4.97 2.91 -3.77
N LEU A 110 6.12 2.38 -3.34
CA LEU A 110 6.99 1.55 -4.17
C LEU A 110 6.70 0.06 -4.01
N ALA A 111 6.48 -0.38 -2.76
CA ALA A 111 6.21 -1.77 -2.44
C ALA A 111 5.41 -1.91 -1.14
N THR A 112 4.74 -3.05 -0.99
CA THR A 112 4.19 -3.46 0.31
C THR A 112 4.59 -4.89 0.63
N ALA A 113 4.96 -5.14 1.88
CA ALA A 113 5.32 -6.47 2.34
C ALA A 113 4.86 -6.69 3.79
N THR A 114 4.61 -7.94 4.16
CA THR A 114 4.51 -8.32 5.58
C THR A 114 5.91 -8.49 6.17
N PRO A 115 6.09 -8.41 7.51
CA PRO A 115 7.37 -8.74 8.14
C PRO A 115 7.90 -10.13 7.76
N ALA A 116 7.01 -11.12 7.61
CA ALA A 116 7.38 -12.47 7.17
C ALA A 116 7.86 -12.50 5.70
N GLU A 117 7.23 -11.73 4.81
CA GLU A 117 7.69 -11.56 3.42
C GLU A 117 9.07 -10.89 3.38
N LEU A 118 9.28 -9.83 4.15
CA LEU A 118 10.57 -9.15 4.30
C LEU A 118 11.65 -10.13 4.79
N ALA A 119 11.36 -10.89 5.85
CA ALA A 119 12.29 -11.87 6.42
C ALA A 119 12.71 -12.94 5.41
N ARG A 120 11.75 -13.48 4.64
CA ARG A 120 12.06 -14.47 3.58
C ARG A 120 12.92 -13.87 2.47
N LEU A 121 12.62 -12.66 2.02
CA LEU A 121 13.39 -11.98 0.97
C LEU A 121 14.81 -11.63 1.46
N ALA A 122 14.93 -11.14 2.69
CA ALA A 122 16.23 -10.85 3.30
C ALA A 122 17.10 -12.11 3.48
N ALA A 123 16.48 -13.23 3.86
CA ALA A 123 17.18 -14.51 4.07
C ALA A 123 17.57 -15.22 2.77
N SER A 124 16.74 -15.13 1.73
CA SER A 124 17.04 -15.70 0.41
C SER A 124 18.11 -14.91 -0.35
N GLY A 125 18.23 -13.61 -0.08
CA GLY A 125 19.18 -12.72 -0.76
C GLY A 125 18.89 -12.61 -2.25
N CYS A 126 19.91 -12.27 -3.05
CA CYS A 126 19.70 -12.03 -4.47
C CYS A 126 19.48 -13.34 -5.23
N ARG A 127 18.37 -13.43 -5.98
CA ARG A 127 18.10 -14.60 -6.84
C ARG A 127 19.17 -14.83 -7.92
N ALA A 128 19.82 -13.77 -8.40
CA ALA A 128 20.83 -13.85 -9.45
C ALA A 128 22.24 -14.08 -8.91
N HIS A 129 22.59 -13.45 -7.78
CA HIS A 129 23.96 -13.43 -7.25
C HIS A 129 24.14 -14.26 -5.98
N GLY A 130 23.07 -14.85 -5.46
CA GLY A 130 23.07 -15.68 -4.26
C GLY A 130 22.81 -14.90 -2.97
N ARG A 131 22.71 -15.65 -1.88
CA ARG A 131 22.31 -15.17 -0.54
C ARG A 131 23.24 -14.10 0.02
N GLU A 132 24.54 -14.27 -0.16
CA GLU A 132 25.59 -13.49 0.50
C GLU A 132 26.11 -12.34 -0.36
N ALA A 133 25.62 -12.21 -1.60
CA ALA A 133 26.08 -11.16 -2.50
C ALA A 133 25.69 -9.76 -2.02
N ALA A 134 26.68 -8.87 -1.98
CA ALA A 134 26.49 -7.43 -1.84
C ALA A 134 26.22 -6.82 -3.22
N CYS A 135 25.00 -7.02 -3.74
CA CYS A 135 24.57 -6.47 -5.04
C CYS A 135 23.41 -5.48 -4.90
N ALA A 136 23.28 -4.58 -5.88
CA ALA A 136 22.20 -3.59 -5.95
C ALA A 136 20.92 -4.11 -6.65
N CYS A 137 20.75 -5.42 -6.81
CA CYS A 137 19.59 -5.97 -7.51
C CYS A 137 18.28 -5.74 -6.73
N PRO A 138 17.19 -5.29 -7.39
CA PRO A 138 15.90 -5.13 -6.73
C PRO A 138 15.36 -6.49 -6.27
N GLN A 139 15.04 -6.58 -4.98
CA GLN A 139 14.48 -7.78 -4.35
C GLN A 139 13.00 -7.60 -4.02
N LEU A 140 12.49 -6.38 -4.09
CA LEU A 140 11.11 -6.04 -3.77
C LEU A 140 10.66 -4.86 -4.62
N GLY A 141 9.40 -4.90 -5.05
CA GLY A 141 8.73 -3.84 -5.81
C GLY A 141 7.21 -3.97 -5.67
N ALA A 142 6.48 -3.36 -6.60
CA ALA A 142 5.04 -3.60 -6.70
C ALA A 142 4.77 -5.11 -6.89
N PRO A 143 3.67 -5.65 -6.31
CA PRO A 143 3.32 -7.05 -6.49
C PRO A 143 3.23 -7.41 -7.98
N ALA A 144 3.80 -8.56 -8.34
CA ALA A 144 3.81 -9.05 -9.71
C ALA A 144 2.38 -9.30 -10.24
N ASP A 145 2.27 -9.27 -11.56
CA ASP A 145 1.03 -9.64 -12.26
C ASP A 145 0.64 -11.07 -11.96
N ARG A 146 -0.67 -11.34 -12.03
CA ARG A 146 -1.22 -12.68 -11.84
C ARG A 146 -1.94 -13.16 -13.10
N ASN A 147 -1.74 -14.44 -13.40
CA ASN A 147 -2.58 -15.17 -14.34
C ASN A 147 -3.93 -15.48 -13.66
N GLY A 148 -4.97 -14.76 -14.05
CA GLY A 148 -6.34 -14.95 -13.56
C GLY A 148 -7.01 -13.65 -13.13
N TYR A 149 -8.34 -13.68 -13.08
CA TYR A 149 -9.16 -12.49 -12.82
C TYR A 149 -9.01 -11.95 -11.39
N ALA A 150 -8.95 -12.82 -10.39
CA ALA A 150 -8.95 -12.41 -8.99
C ALA A 150 -7.59 -11.82 -8.57
N PRO A 151 -7.54 -10.60 -7.99
CA PRO A 151 -6.32 -10.05 -7.40
C PRO A 151 -5.74 -10.96 -6.32
N ALA A 152 -4.42 -10.93 -6.12
CA ALA A 152 -3.76 -11.58 -4.98
C ALA A 152 -3.82 -10.69 -3.73
N ALA A 153 -3.69 -11.26 -2.53
CA ALA A 153 -3.67 -10.50 -1.29
C ALA A 153 -2.60 -9.39 -1.25
N ALA A 154 -1.44 -9.63 -1.86
CA ALA A 154 -0.38 -8.63 -2.01
C ALA A 154 -0.82 -7.46 -2.92
N GLN A 155 -1.51 -7.75 -4.04
CA GLN A 155 -2.05 -6.74 -4.95
C GLN A 155 -3.17 -5.95 -4.27
N GLU A 156 -4.06 -6.62 -3.53
CA GLU A 156 -5.11 -5.97 -2.75
C GLU A 156 -4.54 -4.98 -1.74
N ARG A 157 -3.58 -5.43 -0.94
CA ARG A 157 -2.87 -4.59 0.04
C ARG A 157 -2.22 -3.39 -0.63
N PHE A 158 -1.47 -3.61 -1.72
CA PHE A 158 -0.77 -2.55 -2.43
C PHE A 158 -1.74 -1.51 -3.01
N VAL A 159 -2.75 -1.94 -3.78
CA VAL A 159 -3.68 -1.03 -4.47
C VAL A 159 -4.56 -0.28 -3.48
N ARG A 160 -5.07 -0.93 -2.42
CA ARG A 160 -5.86 -0.23 -1.40
C ARG A 160 -5.04 0.80 -0.64
N LEU A 161 -3.77 0.51 -0.35
CA LEU A 161 -2.89 1.46 0.31
C LEU A 161 -2.49 2.62 -0.61
N ARG A 162 -2.22 2.34 -1.89
CA ARG A 162 -1.93 3.36 -2.92
C ARG A 162 -3.10 4.32 -3.09
N ASP A 163 -4.29 3.76 -3.26
CA ASP A 163 -5.46 4.52 -3.70
C ASP A 163 -6.18 5.23 -2.56
N ARG A 164 -6.25 4.60 -1.38
CA ARG A 164 -6.90 5.05 -0.12
C ARG A 164 -8.41 5.31 -0.20
N THR A 165 -8.90 5.80 -1.32
CA THR A 165 -10.30 6.04 -1.64
C THR A 165 -10.61 5.60 -3.07
N CYS A 166 -11.90 5.62 -3.41
CA CYS A 166 -12.35 5.54 -4.79
C CYS A 166 -11.60 6.57 -5.66
N ARG A 167 -11.07 6.12 -6.79
CA ARG A 167 -10.21 6.91 -7.68
C ARG A 167 -10.97 7.77 -8.68
N HIS A 168 -12.27 7.51 -8.87
CA HIS A 168 -13.11 8.42 -9.65
C HIS A 168 -13.02 9.85 -9.09
N PRO A 169 -12.78 10.88 -9.93
CA PRO A 169 -12.62 12.26 -9.50
C PRO A 169 -13.75 12.74 -8.58
N GLY A 170 -13.36 13.33 -7.43
CA GLY A 170 -14.29 13.86 -6.43
C GLY A 170 -14.91 12.84 -5.48
N CYS A 171 -14.62 11.54 -5.61
CA CYS A 171 -15.17 10.53 -4.71
C CYS A 171 -14.24 10.25 -3.51
N ALA A 172 -14.75 10.38 -2.29
CA ALA A 172 -14.01 10.09 -1.06
C ALA A 172 -14.38 8.75 -0.41
N ARG A 173 -15.03 7.83 -1.13
CA ARG A 173 -15.41 6.51 -0.57
C ARG A 173 -14.15 5.75 -0.16
N PRO A 174 -14.00 5.31 1.11
CA PRO A 174 -12.78 4.63 1.57
C PRO A 174 -12.51 3.34 0.79
N ALA A 175 -11.23 3.00 0.58
CA ALA A 175 -10.81 1.81 -0.15
C ALA A 175 -11.39 0.51 0.42
N GLY A 176 -11.67 0.43 1.73
CA GLY A 176 -12.35 -0.74 2.32
C GLY A 176 -13.80 -0.95 1.83
N ARG A 177 -14.37 0.01 1.11
CA ARG A 177 -15.72 -0.04 0.51
C ARG A 177 -15.68 0.08 -1.02
N THR A 178 -14.54 -0.25 -1.61
CA THR A 178 -14.34 -0.27 -3.07
C THR A 178 -13.99 -1.67 -3.55
N ASP A 179 -14.36 -1.92 -4.80
CA ASP A 179 -13.82 -3.03 -5.57
C ASP A 179 -12.43 -2.64 -6.11
N LEU A 180 -11.57 -3.63 -6.32
CA LEU A 180 -10.41 -3.46 -7.18
C LEU A 180 -10.84 -3.77 -8.60
N ASP A 181 -10.88 -2.75 -9.44
CA ASP A 181 -11.41 -2.81 -10.78
C ASP A 181 -10.29 -2.68 -11.81
N HIS A 182 -10.33 -3.52 -12.84
CA HIS A 182 -9.38 -3.49 -13.96
C HIS A 182 -9.70 -2.32 -14.89
N VAL A 183 -8.77 -1.39 -15.09
CA VAL A 183 -8.96 -0.23 -15.97
C VAL A 183 -9.11 -0.65 -17.42
N VAL A 184 -8.22 -1.50 -17.91
CA VAL A 184 -8.45 -2.34 -19.08
C VAL A 184 -9.16 -3.61 -18.61
N PRO A 185 -10.43 -3.86 -19.00
CA PRO A 185 -11.18 -5.02 -18.54
C PRO A 185 -10.45 -6.33 -18.82
N HIS A 186 -10.56 -7.29 -17.88
CA HIS A 186 -9.86 -8.57 -17.99
C HIS A 186 -10.36 -9.41 -19.18
N ASP A 187 -11.66 -9.37 -19.48
CA ASP A 187 -12.28 -10.00 -20.65
C ASP A 187 -11.86 -9.34 -21.98
N CYS A 188 -11.33 -8.11 -21.92
CA CYS A 188 -10.70 -7.40 -23.03
C CYS A 188 -9.17 -7.57 -23.08
N GLY A 189 -8.61 -8.56 -22.37
CA GLY A 189 -7.17 -8.83 -22.34
C GLY A 189 -6.37 -8.03 -21.31
N GLY A 190 -7.05 -7.32 -20.40
CA GLY A 190 -6.40 -6.62 -19.30
C GLY A 190 -5.77 -7.57 -18.28
N ARG A 191 -4.50 -7.37 -17.95
CA ARG A 191 -3.81 -8.18 -16.94
C ARG A 191 -4.28 -7.80 -15.53
N THR A 192 -4.26 -8.76 -14.62
CA THR A 192 -4.42 -8.49 -13.19
C THR A 192 -3.07 -8.05 -12.62
N GLY A 193 -2.74 -6.78 -12.83
CA GLY A 193 -1.51 -6.12 -12.39
C GLY A 193 -1.82 -4.84 -11.60
N CYS A 194 -0.91 -4.42 -10.71
CA CYS A 194 -1.11 -3.19 -9.93
C CYS A 194 -1.16 -1.93 -10.80
N ASP A 195 -0.59 -1.97 -12.01
CA ASP A 195 -0.65 -0.94 -13.05
C ASP A 195 -2.00 -0.88 -13.78
N ASN A 196 -2.83 -1.93 -13.68
CA ASN A 196 -4.15 -2.01 -14.30
C ASN A 196 -5.29 -2.03 -13.28
N LEU A 197 -5.03 -2.24 -12.00
CA LEU A 197 -6.05 -2.26 -10.94
C LEU A 197 -6.18 -0.88 -10.27
N CYS A 198 -7.42 -0.44 -9.99
CA CYS A 198 -7.68 0.73 -9.15
C CYS A 198 -8.92 0.56 -8.26
N CYS A 199 -8.98 1.29 -7.15
CA CYS A 199 -10.14 1.30 -6.26
C CYS A 199 -11.29 2.08 -6.88
N LEU A 200 -12.41 1.42 -7.17
CA LEU A 200 -13.67 2.07 -7.53
C LEU A 200 -14.79 1.62 -6.59
N CYS A 201 -15.57 2.59 -6.08
CA CYS A 201 -16.78 2.25 -5.33
C CYS A 201 -17.82 1.62 -6.27
N ARG A 202 -18.79 0.89 -5.72
CA ARG A 202 -19.79 0.17 -6.52
C ARG A 202 -20.49 1.06 -7.56
N THR A 203 -20.76 2.33 -7.23
CA THR A 203 -21.37 3.30 -8.16
C THR A 203 -20.47 3.58 -9.36
N HIS A 204 -19.20 3.92 -9.14
CA HIS A 204 -18.28 4.28 -10.22
C HIS A 204 -17.76 3.07 -10.99
N HIS A 205 -17.66 1.91 -10.35
CA HIS A 205 -17.41 0.65 -11.04
C HIS A 205 -18.53 0.35 -12.05
N ARG A 206 -19.80 0.47 -11.62
CA ARG A 206 -20.95 0.32 -12.54
C ARG A 206 -20.98 1.38 -13.64
N LEU A 207 -20.62 2.62 -13.33
CA LEU A 207 -20.48 3.68 -14.33
C LEU A 207 -19.48 3.28 -15.42
N LYS A 208 -18.27 2.86 -15.03
CA LYS A 208 -17.24 2.40 -15.96
C LYS A 208 -17.70 1.20 -16.79
N THR A 209 -18.42 0.27 -16.17
CA THR A 209 -18.79 -1.00 -16.82
C THR A 209 -19.96 -0.86 -17.79
N PHE A 210 -21.00 -0.10 -17.40
CA PHE A 210 -22.29 -0.12 -18.10
C PHE A 210 -22.62 1.17 -18.84
N ALA A 211 -22.03 2.31 -18.48
CA ALA A 211 -22.32 3.57 -19.14
C ALA A 211 -21.46 3.74 -20.40
N ARG A 212 -22.11 4.06 -21.53
CA ARG A 212 -21.44 4.25 -22.82
C ARG A 212 -20.65 5.56 -22.84
N GLY A 213 -19.52 5.56 -23.55
CA GLY A 213 -18.72 6.77 -23.83
C GLY A 213 -17.81 7.23 -22.70
N TRP A 214 -17.85 6.57 -21.52
CA TRP A 214 -16.88 6.83 -20.46
C TRP A 214 -15.56 6.11 -20.76
N ARG A 215 -14.45 6.81 -20.57
CA ARG A 215 -13.09 6.25 -20.75
C ARG A 215 -12.27 6.44 -19.49
N PHE A 216 -11.54 5.40 -19.12
CA PHE A 216 -10.65 5.36 -17.97
C PHE A 216 -9.25 4.98 -18.46
N ALA A 217 -8.23 5.72 -18.04
CA ALA A 217 -6.84 5.43 -18.34
C ALA A 217 -6.02 5.56 -17.06
N LEU A 218 -5.21 4.54 -16.76
CA LEU A 218 -4.34 4.50 -15.60
C LEU A 218 -2.90 4.57 -16.08
N ALA A 219 -2.19 5.61 -15.65
CA ALA A 219 -0.78 5.78 -15.94
C ALA A 219 0.08 4.96 -14.95
N PRO A 220 1.35 4.65 -15.29
CA PRO A 220 2.25 3.88 -14.43
C PRO A 220 2.49 4.50 -13.04
N ASP A 221 2.34 5.82 -12.91
CA ASP A 221 2.43 6.56 -11.64
C ASP A 221 1.15 6.46 -10.78
N GLY A 222 0.14 5.73 -11.25
CA GLY A 222 -1.16 5.58 -10.60
C GLY A 222 -2.13 6.74 -10.84
N THR A 223 -1.78 7.70 -11.71
CA THR A 223 -2.70 8.76 -12.13
C THR A 223 -3.85 8.14 -12.92
N LEU A 224 -5.07 8.25 -12.39
CA LEU A 224 -6.28 7.81 -13.07
C LEU A 224 -6.89 9.01 -13.80
N THR A 225 -7.02 8.90 -15.11
CA THR A 225 -7.69 9.87 -15.96
C THR A 225 -9.06 9.33 -16.37
N VAL A 226 -10.12 10.08 -16.08
CA VAL A 226 -11.50 9.75 -16.45
C VAL A 226 -12.01 10.79 -17.43
N THR A 227 -12.46 10.34 -18.59
CA THR A 227 -13.06 11.18 -19.64
C THR A 227 -14.55 10.86 -19.76
N THR A 228 -15.38 11.91 -19.67
CA THR A 228 -16.83 11.81 -19.85
C THR A 228 -17.19 11.58 -21.34
N PRO A 229 -18.43 11.17 -21.65
CA PRO A 229 -18.91 11.07 -23.03
C PRO A 229 -18.84 12.40 -23.80
N SER A 230 -18.93 13.54 -23.10
CA SER A 230 -18.79 14.88 -23.68
C SER A 230 -17.34 15.34 -23.88
N GLY A 231 -16.35 14.50 -23.55
CA GLY A 231 -14.93 14.79 -23.73
C GLY A 231 -14.26 15.51 -22.55
N ILE A 232 -14.99 15.83 -21.48
CA ILE A 232 -14.41 16.47 -20.29
C ILE A 232 -13.54 15.45 -19.57
N THR A 233 -12.30 15.84 -19.26
CA THR A 233 -11.32 14.97 -18.62
C THR A 233 -10.99 15.48 -17.21
N ARG A 234 -10.95 14.56 -16.24
CA ARG A 234 -10.51 14.83 -14.87
C ARG A 234 -9.59 13.72 -14.39
N SER A 235 -8.58 14.09 -13.63
CA SER A 235 -7.59 13.14 -13.10
C SER A 235 -7.54 13.13 -11.58
N THR A 236 -7.18 11.99 -11.01
CA THR A 236 -6.79 11.88 -9.61
C THR A 236 -5.40 11.28 -9.54
N ARG A 237 -4.59 11.68 -8.55
CA ARG A 237 -3.29 11.05 -8.23
C ARG A 237 -3.37 10.29 -6.91
N PRO A 238 -2.62 9.18 -6.74
CA PRO A 238 -2.51 8.52 -5.46
C PRO A 238 -2.10 9.58 -4.44
N PRO A 239 -2.87 9.75 -3.35
CA PRO A 239 -2.49 10.74 -2.36
C PRO A 239 -1.26 10.14 -1.66
N GLY A 240 -0.08 10.74 -1.86
CA GLY A 240 1.20 10.24 -1.32
C GLY A 240 1.14 9.94 0.18
N LEU A 241 2.01 9.07 0.67
CA LEU A 241 1.99 8.58 2.05
C LEU A 241 2.70 9.49 3.05
N ARG A 242 3.34 10.58 2.59
CA ARG A 242 3.94 11.61 3.47
C ARG A 242 2.89 12.39 4.26
N ASP A 243 1.76 12.69 3.65
CA ASP A 243 0.73 13.57 4.23
C ASP A 243 -0.31 12.81 5.04
N ARG A 244 0.10 11.77 5.79
CA ARG A 244 -0.84 11.13 6.70
C ARG A 244 -0.93 12.00 7.96
N PRO A 245 -2.08 12.64 8.26
CA PRO A 245 -2.23 13.33 9.53
C PRO A 245 -1.98 12.31 10.63
N ALA A 246 -1.10 12.66 11.57
CA ALA A 246 -0.87 11.86 12.76
C ALA A 246 -2.23 11.56 13.41
N LEU A 247 -2.45 10.32 13.87
CA LEU A 247 -3.58 10.12 14.77
C LEU A 247 -3.37 11.05 15.97
N PRO A 248 -4.43 11.70 16.48
CA PRO A 248 -4.33 12.39 17.76
C PRO A 248 -3.83 11.38 18.82
N PRO A 249 -3.02 11.82 19.79
CA PRO A 249 -2.59 10.95 20.87
C PRO A 249 -3.82 10.34 21.56
N PRO A 250 -3.72 9.11 22.09
CA PRO A 250 -4.81 8.53 22.85
C PRO A 250 -5.20 9.48 23.99
N PRO A 251 -6.49 9.59 24.32
CA PRO A 251 -6.92 10.40 25.45
C PRO A 251 -6.21 9.91 26.73
N ALA A 252 -5.82 10.85 27.59
CA ALA A 252 -5.26 10.50 28.89
C ALA A 252 -6.25 9.59 29.66
N PRO A 253 -5.75 8.63 30.46
CA PRO A 253 -6.61 7.86 31.34
C PRO A 253 -7.39 8.81 32.25
N PRO A 254 -8.66 8.50 32.58
CA PRO A 254 -9.43 9.32 33.51
C PRO A 254 -8.68 9.44 34.85
N PRO A 255 -8.76 10.59 35.53
CA PRO A 255 -8.12 10.76 36.83
C PRO A 255 -8.60 9.70 37.80
N ASP A 256 -7.66 9.16 38.58
CA ASP A 256 -7.97 8.21 39.64
C ASP A 256 -8.80 8.92 40.71
N HIS A 257 -10.08 8.56 40.79
CA HIS A 257 -11.02 9.06 41.80
C HIS A 257 -11.05 8.17 43.05
N THR A 258 -10.14 7.21 43.17
CA THR A 258 -10.07 6.37 44.37
C THR A 258 -9.65 7.25 45.55
N PRO A 259 -10.53 7.45 46.56
CA PRO A 259 -10.15 8.18 47.75
C PRO A 259 -9.01 7.42 48.47
N PRO A 260 -8.07 8.13 49.10
CA PRO A 260 -6.98 7.47 49.81
C PRO A 260 -7.53 6.55 50.90
N PRO A 261 -6.87 5.41 51.18
CA PRO A 261 -7.27 4.55 52.28
C PRO A 261 -7.17 5.30 53.61
N PHE A 262 -8.22 5.16 54.42
CA PHE A 262 -8.34 5.73 55.77
C PHE A 262 -7.31 5.16 56.75
#